data_AF-A0A6C2USC7-F1
#
_entry.id   AF-A0A6C2USC7-F1
#
_cell.length_a   1.000
_cell.length_b   1.000
_cell.length_c   1.000
_cell.angle_alpha   90.00
_cell.angle_beta   90.00
_cell.angle_gamma   90.00
#
_symmetry.space_group_name_H-M   'P 1'
#
loop_
_entity.id
_entity.type
_entity.pdbx_description
1 polymer ?
#
loop_
_entity_poly.entity_id
_entity_poly.type
_entity_poly.pdbx_seq_one_letter_code
_entity_poly.pdbx_strand_id
1 'polypeptide(L)'
;MKNYLHAFLAVWILSISSSPAAEFEQSFSDWVAHADAICRVAVQKNTAFEKPPHSAIYTETGSTVLETFKGIFADTVQLEHRGGELNGRGEVYCSRPVFETGHEYLLFIHIRADGTLEALKSVSNSNPEYAALLDQLRLLDEPGADVSNQTSQPSGGMTTYSVGILPGSTGVYASRFLQCDRGEPIEYLVDMDLLPSGITTNQAMTALENALAAWEAQTSLIFKFAGFESFGMTAADVVASDGRIRIQFHDSYGEITSATTLGRGGRGYTYSGAWPNGGLGAKVGTNEFDLTTRGYLTLEHTAASLSNPVSLEEVLCHELGHVLSLGHSSETFGESDSVLKEAQMYYLIHGDGRGAALNSWDTGNIDTIYPTNTPPYGYDRIIEAVTKYAPQHPFASGANQVNVHAYDLQGEATAGLLSENQYVGNGGFVQNNGSVIFFTPGGAYSDAQASPGSYYGRCFVRMDDGVNMSSPVEVRVVSFNKDSNGDLLPDSWASTYSVSGAAYDSDGDGLTNYEEWLLELDPTNAQSRLEVALSGPSLSWTAKPEELYQIQSTTNLLNGFSDEGNPALADSISEKRTVELGTQKFYRIQRLN
;
A
#
# COMPACT_ATOMS: atom_id res chain seq x y z
N MET A 1 -78.90 15.04 32.40
CA MET A 1 -77.70 15.13 31.55
C MET A 1 -76.88 13.88 31.75
N LYS A 2 -76.55 13.19 30.65
CA LYS A 2 -75.94 11.85 30.62
C LYS A 2 -74.49 11.87 31.11
N ASN A 3 -74.16 10.81 31.85
CA ASN A 3 -72.82 10.33 32.19
C ASN A 3 -71.89 10.25 30.97
N TYR A 4 -70.56 10.34 31.16
CA TYR A 4 -69.65 9.22 30.91
C TYR A 4 -68.30 9.40 31.63
N LEU A 5 -68.03 8.37 32.44
CA LEU A 5 -66.79 8.01 33.12
C LEU A 5 -65.76 7.61 32.04
N HIS A 6 -64.57 8.22 32.01
CA HIS A 6 -63.48 7.76 31.16
C HIS A 6 -62.46 7.01 32.03
N ALA A 7 -62.40 5.69 31.80
CA ALA A 7 -61.40 4.80 32.37
C ALA A 7 -60.06 5.03 31.64
N PHE A 8 -59.01 5.33 32.39
CA PHE A 8 -57.64 5.28 31.90
C PHE A 8 -57.15 3.82 31.97
N LEU A 9 -56.97 3.22 30.79
CA LEU A 9 -56.33 1.92 30.63
C LEU A 9 -54.81 2.14 30.65
N ALA A 10 -54.16 1.87 31.77
CA ALA A 10 -52.70 1.79 31.85
C ALA A 10 -52.25 0.47 31.22
N VAL A 11 -51.85 0.50 29.95
CA VAL A 11 -51.15 -0.61 29.30
C VAL A 11 -49.71 -0.60 29.81
N TRP A 12 -49.39 -1.53 30.70
CA TRP A 12 -48.01 -1.90 30.97
C TRP A 12 -47.46 -2.61 29.74
N ILE A 13 -46.79 -1.87 28.86
CA ILE A 13 -45.84 -2.48 27.92
C ILE A 13 -44.65 -2.87 28.79
N LEU A 14 -44.56 -4.15 29.13
CA LEU A 14 -43.28 -4.75 29.50
C LEU A 14 -42.36 -4.53 28.31
N SER A 15 -41.54 -3.48 28.40
CA SER A 15 -40.30 -3.39 27.66
C SER A 15 -39.47 -4.59 28.10
N ILE A 16 -39.55 -5.68 27.35
CA ILE A 16 -38.44 -6.63 27.28
C ILE A 16 -37.30 -5.76 26.76
N SER A 17 -36.39 -5.37 27.65
CA SER A 17 -35.08 -4.93 27.23
C SER A 17 -34.55 -6.05 26.36
N SER A 18 -34.53 -5.86 25.04
CA SER A 18 -33.62 -6.62 24.20
C SER A 18 -32.26 -6.33 24.79
N SER A 19 -31.68 -7.34 25.43
CA SER A 19 -30.28 -7.37 25.78
C SER A 19 -29.51 -6.86 24.55
N PRO A 20 -28.48 -6.01 24.71
CA PRO A 20 -27.56 -5.79 23.61
C PRO A 20 -27.13 -7.19 23.15
N ALA A 21 -27.22 -7.42 21.83
CA ALA A 21 -26.69 -8.62 21.22
C ALA A 21 -25.18 -8.56 21.43
N ALA A 22 -24.71 -9.03 22.59
CA ALA A 22 -23.37 -9.54 22.73
C ALA A 22 -23.35 -10.78 21.83
N GLU A 23 -22.82 -10.63 20.63
CA GLU A 23 -22.49 -11.77 19.79
C GLU A 23 -21.48 -12.60 20.59
N PHE A 24 -21.94 -13.76 21.04
CA PHE A 24 -21.19 -14.69 21.85
C PHE A 24 -19.96 -15.16 21.08
N GLU A 25 -18.82 -15.21 21.76
CA GLU A 25 -17.66 -16.01 21.34
C GLU A 25 -18.13 -17.40 20.92
N GLN A 26 -17.56 -17.94 19.85
CA GLN A 26 -17.66 -19.36 19.59
C GLN A 26 -16.90 -20.10 20.70
N SER A 27 -17.63 -20.72 21.64
CA SER A 27 -17.08 -21.64 22.62
C SER A 27 -16.34 -22.80 21.93
N PHE A 28 -15.55 -23.59 22.67
CA PHE A 28 -14.97 -24.83 22.14
C PHE A 28 -16.03 -25.70 21.43
N SER A 29 -17.24 -25.78 22.02
CA SER A 29 -18.38 -26.46 21.40
C SER A 29 -18.82 -25.84 20.08
N ASP A 30 -18.78 -24.51 19.95
CA ASP A 30 -19.16 -23.82 18.72
C ASP A 30 -18.08 -24.00 17.64
N TRP A 31 -16.79 -23.92 17.97
CA TRP A 31 -15.73 -24.22 17.01
C TRP A 31 -15.85 -25.65 16.48
N VAL A 32 -16.11 -26.61 17.37
CA VAL A 32 -16.34 -28.00 16.99
C VAL A 32 -17.60 -28.16 16.14
N ALA A 33 -18.67 -27.43 16.45
CA ALA A 33 -19.93 -27.50 15.70
C ALA A 33 -19.80 -26.97 14.27
N HIS A 34 -19.04 -25.89 14.07
CA HIS A 34 -18.86 -25.26 12.76
C HIS A 34 -17.73 -25.88 11.93
N ALA A 35 -16.79 -26.58 12.55
CA ALA A 35 -15.74 -27.29 11.82
C ALA A 35 -16.28 -28.57 11.15
N ASP A 36 -16.09 -28.69 9.85
CA ASP A 36 -16.37 -29.90 9.08
C ASP A 36 -15.39 -31.03 9.43
N ALA A 37 -14.14 -30.68 9.73
CA ALA A 37 -13.09 -31.62 10.14
C ALA A 37 -12.08 -30.95 11.09
N ILE A 38 -11.42 -31.74 11.96
CA ILE A 38 -10.46 -31.24 12.95
C ILE A 38 -9.26 -32.18 13.05
N CYS A 39 -8.05 -31.64 12.95
CA CYS A 39 -6.81 -32.40 13.03
C CYS A 39 -5.64 -31.61 13.64
N ARG A 40 -4.62 -32.34 14.07
CA ARG A 40 -3.27 -31.82 14.37
C ARG A 40 -2.39 -32.07 13.17
N VAL A 41 -1.68 -31.05 12.72
CA VAL A 41 -0.81 -31.13 11.54
C VAL A 41 0.58 -30.57 11.79
N ALA A 42 1.55 -31.00 10.98
CA ALA A 42 2.84 -30.35 10.82
C ALA A 42 2.92 -29.74 9.41
N VAL A 43 3.13 -28.42 9.32
CA VAL A 43 3.17 -27.68 8.06
C VAL A 43 4.46 -28.04 7.31
N GLN A 44 4.34 -28.48 6.06
CA GLN A 44 5.47 -28.90 5.22
C GLN A 44 5.87 -27.83 4.21
N LYS A 45 4.89 -27.09 3.67
CA LYS A 45 5.13 -26.09 2.63
C LYS A 45 4.00 -25.06 2.57
N ASN A 46 4.34 -23.88 2.09
CA ASN A 46 3.42 -22.84 1.66
C ASN A 46 3.77 -22.44 0.22
N THR A 47 2.78 -22.42 -0.68
CA THR A 47 2.97 -22.01 -2.08
C THR A 47 1.95 -20.95 -2.45
N ALA A 48 2.41 -19.77 -2.88
CA ALA A 48 1.52 -18.73 -3.37
C ALA A 48 1.19 -18.94 -4.86
N PHE A 49 -0.04 -18.64 -5.26
CA PHE A 49 -0.50 -18.71 -6.64
C PHE A 49 -1.62 -17.69 -6.89
N GLU A 50 -1.92 -17.43 -8.17
CA GLU A 50 -3.05 -16.60 -8.57
C GLU A 50 -4.26 -17.45 -8.93
N LYS A 51 -5.43 -17.09 -8.40
CA LYS A 51 -6.69 -17.76 -8.73
C LYS A 51 -7.47 -16.93 -9.76
N PRO A 52 -7.80 -17.48 -10.95
CA PRO A 52 -8.69 -16.82 -11.91
C PRO A 52 -10.10 -16.63 -11.34
N PRO A 53 -10.88 -15.64 -11.81
CA PRO A 53 -10.56 -14.71 -12.92
C PRO A 53 -9.91 -13.39 -12.48
N HIS A 54 -9.84 -13.10 -11.18
CA HIS A 54 -9.50 -11.76 -10.67
C HIS A 54 -8.02 -11.57 -10.29
N SER A 55 -7.16 -12.56 -10.54
CA SER A 55 -5.70 -12.50 -10.25
C SER A 55 -5.36 -12.20 -8.77
N ALA A 56 -6.29 -12.52 -7.86
CA ALA A 56 -6.08 -12.47 -6.42
C ALA A 56 -5.07 -13.54 -5.98
N ILE A 57 -4.26 -13.22 -4.98
CA ILE A 57 -3.20 -14.12 -4.49
C ILE A 57 -3.79 -15.04 -3.42
N TYR A 58 -3.53 -16.33 -3.56
CA TYR A 58 -3.86 -17.37 -2.60
C TYR A 58 -2.59 -18.11 -2.19
N THR A 59 -2.56 -18.61 -0.97
CA THR A 59 -1.53 -19.50 -0.44
C THR A 59 -2.11 -20.88 -0.20
N GLU A 60 -1.50 -21.87 -0.83
CA GLU A 60 -1.72 -23.29 -0.57
C GLU A 60 -0.77 -23.74 0.56
N THR A 61 -1.33 -24.27 1.65
CA THR A 61 -0.59 -24.82 2.79
C THR A 61 -0.69 -26.34 2.76
N GLY A 62 0.43 -27.01 2.46
CA GLY A 62 0.53 -28.47 2.50
C GLY A 62 1.04 -28.95 3.86
N SER A 63 0.31 -29.84 4.51
CA SER A 63 0.64 -30.31 5.86
C SER A 63 0.54 -31.83 6.00
N THR A 64 1.37 -32.42 6.86
CA THR A 64 1.26 -33.82 7.28
C THR A 64 0.29 -33.92 8.44
N VAL A 65 -0.65 -34.84 8.37
CA VAL A 65 -1.62 -35.09 9.45
C VAL A 65 -0.98 -35.96 10.52
N LEU A 66 -0.93 -35.47 11.76
CA LEU A 66 -0.31 -36.15 12.90
C LEU A 66 -1.35 -36.87 13.76
N GLU A 67 -2.52 -36.27 13.93
CA GLU A 67 -3.60 -36.77 14.77
C GLU A 67 -4.94 -36.25 14.22
N THR A 68 -5.95 -37.11 14.16
CA THR A 68 -7.29 -36.76 13.69
C THR A 68 -8.26 -36.78 14.86
N PHE A 69 -9.06 -35.73 15.01
CA PHE A 69 -10.05 -35.60 16.09
C PHE A 69 -11.50 -35.65 15.57
N LYS A 70 -11.75 -35.10 14.37
CA LYS A 70 -13.07 -35.09 13.74
C LYS A 70 -12.93 -35.23 12.22
N GLY A 71 -13.64 -36.17 11.60
CA GLY A 71 -13.61 -36.41 10.14
C GLY A 71 -12.59 -37.46 9.70
N ILE A 72 -12.41 -37.59 8.38
CA ILE A 72 -11.49 -38.56 7.75
C ILE A 72 -10.44 -37.80 6.93
N PHE A 73 -9.18 -38.12 7.17
CA PHE A 73 -8.03 -37.51 6.49
C PHE A 73 -7.14 -38.59 5.86
N ALA A 74 -6.41 -38.20 4.82
CA ALA A 74 -5.23 -38.93 4.37
C ALA A 74 -4.00 -38.53 5.23
N ASP A 75 -2.83 -39.09 4.92
CA ASP A 75 -1.57 -38.74 5.61
C ASP A 75 -1.14 -37.27 5.42
N THR A 76 -1.70 -36.61 4.40
CA THR A 76 -1.49 -35.19 4.13
C THR A 76 -2.82 -34.49 3.86
N VAL A 77 -2.86 -33.21 4.19
CA VAL A 77 -3.99 -32.32 3.95
C VAL A 77 -3.50 -31.02 3.34
N GLN A 78 -4.31 -30.44 2.47
CA GLN A 78 -4.05 -29.17 1.80
C GLN A 78 -5.11 -28.15 2.19
N LEU A 79 -4.66 -26.97 2.65
CA LEU A 79 -5.52 -25.82 2.92
C LEU A 79 -5.22 -24.68 1.94
N GLU A 80 -6.21 -23.86 1.66
CA GLU A 80 -6.10 -22.70 0.76
C GLU A 80 -6.61 -21.44 1.47
N HIS A 81 -5.76 -20.43 1.58
CA HIS A 81 -6.10 -19.15 2.19
C HIS A 81 -5.77 -17.99 1.26
N ARG A 82 -6.61 -16.96 1.23
CA ARG A 82 -6.32 -15.73 0.49
C ARG A 82 -5.13 -14.98 1.12
N GLY A 83 -4.40 -14.26 0.27
CA GLY A 83 -3.18 -13.54 0.63
C GLY A 83 -1.92 -14.36 0.45
N GLY A 84 -0.78 -13.68 0.54
CA GLY A 84 0.55 -14.23 0.28
C GLY A 84 1.36 -13.33 -0.63
N GLU A 85 2.52 -13.83 -1.06
CA GLU A 85 3.47 -13.10 -1.89
C GLU A 85 3.78 -13.88 -3.16
N LEU A 86 3.62 -13.24 -4.32
CA LEU A 86 3.90 -13.83 -5.62
C LEU A 86 4.44 -12.78 -6.60
N ASN A 87 5.60 -13.06 -7.20
CA ASN A 87 6.19 -12.23 -8.27
C ASN A 87 6.34 -10.74 -7.91
N GLY A 88 6.80 -10.43 -6.69
CA GLY A 88 6.98 -9.04 -6.23
C GLY A 88 5.69 -8.33 -5.80
N ARG A 89 4.56 -9.05 -5.77
CA ARG A 89 3.27 -8.56 -5.29
C ARG A 89 2.86 -9.32 -4.05
N GLY A 90 2.38 -8.61 -3.05
CA GLY A 90 1.84 -9.18 -1.83
C GLY A 90 0.39 -8.79 -1.62
N GLU A 91 -0.34 -9.65 -0.93
CA GLU A 91 -1.71 -9.39 -0.51
C GLU A 91 -1.88 -9.81 0.95
N VAL A 92 -2.31 -8.87 1.78
CA VAL A 92 -2.73 -9.12 3.15
C VAL A 92 -4.24 -9.17 3.18
N TYR A 93 -4.75 -10.29 3.67
CA TYR A 93 -6.15 -10.52 3.94
C TYR A 93 -6.29 -10.67 5.46
N CYS A 94 -7.14 -9.85 6.10
CA CYS A 94 -7.37 -9.99 7.55
C CYS A 94 -7.78 -11.42 7.89
N SER A 95 -7.51 -11.84 9.14
CA SER A 95 -7.74 -13.20 9.64
C SER A 95 -7.08 -14.33 8.84
N ARG A 96 -6.06 -14.03 8.02
CA ARG A 96 -5.17 -15.05 7.44
C ARG A 96 -4.39 -15.76 8.56
N PRO A 97 -4.50 -17.09 8.71
CA PRO A 97 -3.57 -17.82 9.55
C PRO A 97 -2.19 -17.84 8.90
N VAL A 98 -1.16 -17.44 9.66
CA VAL A 98 0.23 -17.53 9.23
C VAL A 98 0.79 -18.88 9.69
N PHE A 99 0.90 -19.79 8.72
CA PHE A 99 1.49 -21.10 8.93
C PHE A 99 2.99 -21.06 8.69
N GLU A 100 3.77 -21.37 9.72
CA GLU A 100 5.23 -21.48 9.62
C GLU A 100 5.61 -22.91 9.22
N THR A 101 6.45 -23.04 8.20
CA THR A 101 6.94 -24.36 7.77
C THR A 101 7.77 -25.01 8.88
N GLY A 102 7.47 -26.27 9.19
CA GLY A 102 8.09 -27.03 10.27
C GLY A 102 7.39 -26.90 11.63
N HIS A 103 6.37 -26.05 11.75
CA HIS A 103 5.60 -25.88 12.99
C HIS A 103 4.33 -26.76 13.01
N GLU A 104 3.86 -27.05 14.22
CA GLU A 104 2.64 -27.84 14.45
C GLU A 104 1.45 -26.96 14.81
N TYR A 105 0.28 -27.30 14.26
CA TYR A 105 -0.96 -26.56 14.48
C TYR A 105 -2.13 -27.51 14.76
N LEU A 106 -3.06 -27.05 15.61
CA LEU A 106 -4.42 -27.59 15.68
C LEU A 106 -5.28 -26.82 14.68
N LEU A 107 -5.96 -27.53 13.79
CA LEU A 107 -6.77 -26.94 12.72
C LEU A 107 -8.23 -27.33 12.87
N PHE A 108 -9.09 -26.31 12.88
CA PHE A 108 -10.53 -26.44 12.71
C PHE A 108 -10.85 -26.07 11.26
N ILE A 109 -11.29 -27.03 10.47
CA ILE A 109 -11.37 -26.92 9.01
C ILE A 109 -12.82 -26.75 8.56
N HIS A 110 -13.04 -25.84 7.64
CA HIS A 110 -14.28 -25.70 6.87
C HIS A 110 -14.06 -26.07 5.41
N ILE A 111 -15.06 -26.72 4.81
CA ILE A 111 -15.11 -27.02 3.38
C ILE A 111 -15.90 -25.90 2.70
N ARG A 112 -15.20 -25.11 1.89
CA ARG A 112 -15.85 -24.04 1.10
C ARG A 112 -16.81 -24.62 0.08
N ALA A 113 -17.69 -23.76 -0.44
CA ALA A 113 -18.62 -24.11 -1.52
C ALA A 113 -17.93 -24.63 -2.80
N ASP A 114 -16.68 -24.23 -3.06
CA ASP A 114 -15.86 -24.71 -4.18
C ASP A 114 -15.14 -26.04 -3.89
N GLY A 115 -15.30 -26.59 -2.69
CA GLY A 115 -14.69 -27.84 -2.23
C GLY A 115 -13.28 -27.71 -1.67
N THR A 116 -12.69 -26.50 -1.67
CA THR A 116 -11.39 -26.25 -1.04
C THR A 116 -11.50 -26.18 0.48
N LEU A 117 -10.40 -26.47 1.17
CA LEU A 117 -10.35 -26.45 2.63
C LEU A 117 -9.79 -25.12 3.13
N GLU A 118 -10.41 -24.56 4.15
CA GLU A 118 -9.88 -23.42 4.90
C GLU A 118 -9.83 -23.71 6.39
N ALA A 119 -8.89 -23.07 7.09
CA ALA A 119 -8.88 -23.07 8.54
C ALA A 119 -9.82 -21.96 9.06
N LEU A 120 -10.87 -22.36 9.78
CA LEU A 120 -11.72 -21.46 10.56
C LEU A 120 -10.99 -20.94 11.80
N LYS A 121 -10.18 -21.81 12.41
CA LYS A 121 -9.31 -21.50 13.54
C LYS A 121 -8.06 -22.35 13.46
N SER A 122 -6.93 -21.73 13.76
CA SER A 122 -5.64 -22.41 13.91
C SER A 122 -4.99 -22.04 15.23
N VAL A 123 -4.45 -23.03 15.95
CA VAL A 123 -3.68 -22.78 17.18
C VAL A 123 -2.31 -23.42 17.04
N SER A 124 -1.27 -22.58 17.02
CA SER A 124 0.13 -23.00 16.97
C SER A 124 0.55 -23.71 18.26
N ASN A 125 1.46 -24.67 18.18
CA ASN A 125 2.07 -25.31 19.35
C ASN A 125 2.87 -24.36 20.26
N SER A 126 3.15 -23.14 19.80
CA SER A 126 3.73 -22.06 20.62
C SER A 126 2.69 -21.29 21.44
N ASN A 127 1.39 -21.44 21.16
CA ASN A 127 0.33 -20.73 21.87
C ASN A 127 0.10 -21.37 23.26
N PRO A 128 -0.02 -20.57 24.35
CA PRO A 128 -0.29 -21.09 25.70
C PRO A 128 -1.55 -21.95 25.83
N GLU A 129 -2.57 -21.72 25.00
CA GLU A 129 -3.84 -22.47 25.00
C GLU A 129 -3.73 -23.86 24.35
N TYR A 130 -2.66 -24.10 23.58
CA TYR A 130 -2.53 -25.29 22.73
C TYR A 130 -2.69 -26.60 23.50
N ALA A 131 -2.03 -26.72 24.67
CA ALA A 131 -2.05 -27.95 25.45
C ALA A 131 -3.47 -28.26 25.99
N ALA A 132 -4.15 -27.24 26.53
CA ALA A 132 -5.50 -27.40 27.06
C ALA A 132 -6.51 -27.73 25.95
N LEU A 133 -6.36 -27.14 24.77
CA LEU A 133 -7.22 -27.40 23.61
C LEU A 133 -6.99 -28.81 23.05
N LEU A 134 -5.72 -29.24 22.95
CA LEU A 134 -5.37 -30.59 22.53
C LEU A 134 -5.98 -31.67 23.44
N ASP A 135 -5.96 -31.46 24.75
CA ASP A 135 -6.57 -32.39 25.70
C ASP A 135 -8.10 -32.46 25.53
N GLN A 136 -8.76 -31.33 25.27
CA GLN A 136 -10.20 -31.30 24.97
C GLN A 136 -10.54 -32.02 23.66
N LEU A 137 -9.74 -31.80 22.61
CA LEU A 137 -9.94 -32.43 21.30
C LEU A 137 -9.76 -33.96 21.34
N ARG A 138 -8.86 -34.47 22.19
CA ARG A 138 -8.69 -35.93 22.39
C ARG A 138 -9.86 -36.62 23.06
N LEU A 139 -10.73 -35.86 23.72
CA LEU A 139 -11.97 -36.35 24.33
C LEU A 139 -13.16 -36.26 23.38
N LEU A 140 -12.98 -35.69 22.19
CA LEU A 140 -14.03 -35.51 21.21
C LEU A 140 -14.43 -36.85 20.58
N ASP A 141 -15.74 -37.11 20.51
CA ASP A 141 -16.34 -38.27 19.84
C ASP A 141 -17.48 -37.80 18.95
N GLU A 142 -17.13 -37.05 17.90
CA GLU A 142 -18.08 -36.47 16.94
C GLU A 142 -17.69 -36.88 15.52
N PRO A 143 -18.64 -37.29 14.66
CA PRO A 143 -18.36 -37.56 13.25
C PRO A 143 -18.02 -36.25 12.52
N GLY A 144 -17.26 -36.35 11.43
CA GLY A 144 -16.92 -35.22 10.56
C GLY A 144 -16.90 -35.60 9.10
N ALA A 145 -16.59 -34.64 8.25
CA ALA A 145 -16.49 -34.82 6.80
C ALA A 145 -15.30 -35.70 6.40
N ASP A 146 -15.42 -36.37 5.25
CA ASP A 146 -14.31 -37.05 4.60
C ASP A 146 -13.60 -36.07 3.67
N VAL A 147 -12.39 -35.67 4.06
CA VAL A 147 -11.51 -34.76 3.32
C VAL A 147 -10.26 -35.49 2.83
N SER A 148 -10.26 -36.83 2.80
CA SER A 148 -9.12 -37.65 2.39
C SER A 148 -8.72 -37.48 0.92
N ASN A 149 -9.58 -36.88 0.10
CA ASN A 149 -9.29 -36.51 -1.29
C ASN A 149 -8.51 -35.19 -1.43
N GLN A 150 -8.37 -34.39 -0.37
CA GLN A 150 -7.70 -33.09 -0.36
C GLN A 150 -6.21 -33.22 0.03
N THR A 151 -5.49 -34.10 -0.66
CA THR A 151 -4.08 -34.41 -0.36
C THR A 151 -3.12 -33.39 -0.98
N SER A 152 -2.07 -33.00 -0.29
CA SER A 152 -1.01 -32.18 -0.88
C SER A 152 -0.17 -32.99 -1.88
N GLN A 153 -0.04 -32.51 -3.12
CA GLN A 153 0.85 -33.14 -4.10
C GLN A 153 2.34 -32.77 -3.86
N PRO A 154 3.30 -33.69 -4.08
CA PRO A 154 4.71 -33.36 -4.10
C PRO A 154 5.07 -32.70 -5.44
N SER A 155 5.16 -31.37 -5.47
CA SER A 155 5.67 -30.62 -6.62
C SER A 155 6.57 -29.48 -6.15
N GLY A 156 7.59 -29.21 -6.97
CA GLY A 156 8.82 -28.49 -6.65
C GLY A 156 8.62 -27.15 -5.95
N GLY A 157 9.45 -26.94 -4.92
CA GLY A 157 9.31 -25.88 -3.95
C GLY A 157 9.37 -24.47 -4.54
N MET A 158 8.68 -23.57 -3.85
CA MET A 158 8.95 -22.15 -3.85
C MET A 158 9.05 -21.71 -2.39
N THR A 159 10.12 -20.99 -2.07
CA THR A 159 10.43 -20.48 -0.73
C THR A 159 9.53 -19.30 -0.39
N THR A 160 8.92 -19.34 0.80
CA THR A 160 8.30 -18.16 1.42
C THR A 160 9.41 -17.22 1.89
N TYR A 161 9.33 -15.94 1.52
CA TYR A 161 10.17 -14.91 2.09
C TYR A 161 9.58 -14.51 3.45
N SER A 162 10.46 -14.39 4.44
CA SER A 162 10.12 -13.87 5.77
C SER A 162 10.19 -12.35 5.69
N VAL A 163 9.08 -11.65 5.89
CA VAL A 163 9.07 -10.18 6.02
C VAL A 163 8.65 -9.81 7.43
N GLY A 164 9.27 -8.74 7.94
CA GLY A 164 9.19 -8.27 9.32
C GLY A 164 7.75 -8.13 9.82
N ILE A 165 7.52 -8.75 10.97
CA ILE A 165 6.30 -8.60 11.77
C ILE A 165 6.46 -7.31 12.57
N LEU A 166 5.49 -6.40 12.50
CA LEU A 166 5.50 -5.21 13.38
C LEU A 166 5.45 -5.65 14.85
N PRO A 167 6.26 -5.05 15.74
CA PRO A 167 6.22 -5.37 17.17
C PRO A 167 4.79 -5.29 17.71
N GLY A 168 4.32 -6.35 18.40
CA GLY A 168 2.97 -6.37 18.97
C GLY A 168 1.86 -6.79 18.00
N SER A 169 2.16 -7.03 16.72
CA SER A 169 1.24 -7.67 15.77
C SER A 169 1.62 -9.12 15.54
N THR A 170 0.65 -10.03 15.39
CA THR A 170 0.92 -11.40 14.94
C THR A 170 0.80 -11.47 13.42
N GLY A 171 1.89 -11.79 12.73
CA GLY A 171 1.83 -12.26 11.33
C GLY A 171 1.48 -11.23 10.25
N VAL A 172 1.65 -9.93 10.50
CA VAL A 172 1.33 -8.88 9.51
C VAL A 172 2.58 -8.39 8.78
N TYR A 173 2.56 -8.47 7.44
CA TYR A 173 3.57 -7.90 6.55
C TYR A 173 3.59 -6.36 6.70
N ALA A 174 4.68 -5.76 7.13
CA ALA A 174 4.77 -4.31 7.27
C ALA A 174 4.75 -3.62 5.89
N SER A 175 3.65 -2.97 5.53
CA SER A 175 3.56 -2.10 4.34
C SER A 175 2.88 -0.78 4.69
N ARG A 176 3.06 0.28 3.90
CA ARG A 176 2.35 1.55 4.13
C ARG A 176 2.10 2.35 2.87
N PHE A 177 1.10 3.23 2.93
CA PHE A 177 0.83 4.24 1.91
C PHE A 177 1.86 5.37 2.01
N LEU A 178 2.27 5.93 0.87
CA LEU A 178 3.29 7.00 0.81
C LEU A 178 2.70 8.39 0.54
N GLN A 179 1.40 8.49 0.27
CA GLN A 179 0.75 9.78 -0.01
C GLN A 179 0.90 10.75 1.18
N CYS A 180 0.79 10.24 2.41
CA CYS A 180 0.94 11.04 3.63
C CYS A 180 2.31 11.73 3.75
N ASP A 181 3.39 11.08 3.30
CA ASP A 181 4.74 11.67 3.31
C ASP A 181 4.85 12.92 2.44
N ARG A 182 3.95 13.06 1.47
CA ARG A 182 3.87 14.18 0.53
C ARG A 182 2.76 15.17 0.84
N GLY A 183 2.03 14.95 1.95
CA GLY A 183 0.83 15.72 2.30
C GLY A 183 -0.32 15.48 1.31
N GLU A 184 -0.28 14.37 0.58
CA GLU A 184 -1.29 13.98 -0.40
C GLU A 184 -2.34 13.09 0.27
N PRO A 185 -3.62 13.19 -0.13
CA PRO A 185 -4.66 12.35 0.43
C PRO A 185 -4.63 10.93 -0.15
N ILE A 186 -5.00 9.96 0.67
CA ILE A 186 -5.42 8.63 0.22
C ILE A 186 -6.88 8.72 -0.20
N GLU A 187 -7.12 8.51 -1.49
CA GLU A 187 -8.47 8.52 -2.02
C GLU A 187 -9.21 7.23 -1.68
N TYR A 188 -10.49 7.34 -1.32
CA TYR A 188 -11.35 6.17 -1.08
C TYR A 188 -12.63 6.21 -1.90
N LEU A 189 -13.02 5.03 -2.39
CA LEU A 189 -14.23 4.77 -3.15
C LEU A 189 -15.18 3.92 -2.30
N VAL A 190 -16.48 4.19 -2.43
CA VAL A 190 -17.49 3.57 -1.57
C VAL A 190 -18.55 2.88 -2.41
N ASP A 191 -18.73 1.59 -2.15
CA ASP A 191 -19.80 0.77 -2.69
C ASP A 191 -20.91 0.61 -1.65
N MET A 192 -22.09 1.12 -2.00
CA MET A 192 -23.31 1.11 -1.19
C MET A 192 -24.49 0.53 -1.97
N ASP A 193 -24.23 -0.41 -2.89
CA ASP A 193 -25.31 -1.12 -3.59
C ASP A 193 -26.29 -1.77 -2.59
N LEU A 194 -25.77 -2.24 -1.46
CA LEU A 194 -26.52 -2.59 -0.26
C LEU A 194 -25.88 -1.97 0.98
N LEU A 195 -26.69 -1.84 2.03
CA LEU A 195 -26.30 -1.36 3.35
C LEU A 195 -26.76 -2.34 4.43
N PRO A 196 -26.14 -2.33 5.62
CA PRO A 196 -26.67 -3.08 6.75
C PRO A 196 -28.12 -2.71 7.06
N SER A 197 -28.88 -3.70 7.53
CA SER A 197 -30.33 -3.55 7.72
C SER A 197 -30.67 -2.36 8.63
N GLY A 198 -31.51 -1.45 8.15
CA GLY A 198 -31.94 -0.26 8.90
C GLY A 198 -30.96 0.92 8.91
N ILE A 199 -29.78 0.78 8.30
CA ILE A 199 -28.81 1.87 8.13
C ILE A 199 -29.15 2.69 6.89
N THR A 200 -29.22 4.01 7.06
CA THR A 200 -29.33 4.96 5.94
C THR A 200 -27.95 5.33 5.39
N THR A 201 -27.89 5.79 4.13
CA THR A 201 -26.66 6.32 3.52
C THR A 201 -25.97 7.37 4.39
N ASN A 202 -26.73 8.29 5.00
CA ASN A 202 -26.15 9.31 5.88
C ASN A 202 -25.52 8.70 7.13
N GLN A 203 -26.15 7.70 7.75
CA GLN A 203 -25.59 7.01 8.92
C GLN A 203 -24.33 6.21 8.55
N ALA A 204 -24.35 5.52 7.41
CA ALA A 204 -23.19 4.79 6.91
C ALA A 204 -22.01 5.73 6.62
N MET A 205 -22.25 6.85 5.95
CA MET A 205 -21.20 7.84 5.67
C MET A 205 -20.68 8.50 6.93
N THR A 206 -21.54 8.88 7.88
CA THR A 206 -21.08 9.44 9.16
C THR A 206 -20.25 8.44 9.96
N ALA A 207 -20.65 7.16 10.01
CA ALA A 207 -19.86 6.12 10.66
C ALA A 207 -18.47 5.97 10.01
N LEU A 208 -18.41 5.97 8.67
CA LEU A 208 -17.16 5.90 7.93
C LEU A 208 -16.28 7.14 8.14
N GLU A 209 -16.86 8.33 8.05
CA GLU A 209 -16.14 9.60 8.26
C GLU A 209 -15.59 9.70 9.69
N ASN A 210 -16.34 9.27 10.70
CA ASN A 210 -15.86 9.20 12.09
C ASN A 210 -14.70 8.20 12.23
N ALA A 211 -14.81 7.02 11.62
CA ALA A 211 -13.75 6.01 11.64
C ALA A 211 -12.46 6.49 10.96
N LEU A 212 -12.56 7.17 9.82
CA LEU A 212 -11.41 7.78 9.14
C LEU A 212 -10.82 8.92 9.98
N ALA A 213 -11.66 9.81 10.51
CA ALA A 213 -11.23 10.94 11.34
C ALA A 213 -10.51 10.50 12.62
N ALA A 214 -10.88 9.35 13.20
CA ALA A 214 -10.18 8.78 14.35
C ALA A 214 -8.71 8.49 14.04
N TRP A 215 -8.42 7.91 12.87
CA TRP A 215 -7.06 7.63 12.41
C TRP A 215 -6.31 8.90 11.97
N GLU A 216 -6.97 9.84 11.27
CA GLU A 216 -6.38 11.13 10.88
C GLU A 216 -5.95 11.94 12.11
N ALA A 217 -6.74 11.92 13.19
CA ALA A 217 -6.43 12.67 14.40
C ALA A 217 -5.14 12.23 15.11
N GLN A 218 -4.61 11.05 14.78
CA GLN A 218 -3.41 10.46 15.39
C GLN A 218 -2.20 10.40 14.46
N THR A 219 -2.38 10.66 13.17
CA THR A 219 -1.38 10.35 12.14
C THR A 219 -1.19 11.51 11.16
N SER A 220 -0.27 11.34 10.22
CA SER A 220 -0.12 12.22 9.04
C SER A 220 -1.09 11.88 7.90
N LEU A 221 -1.99 10.91 8.09
CA LEU A 221 -2.92 10.48 7.06
C LEU A 221 -3.95 11.56 6.77
N ILE A 222 -4.33 11.65 5.50
CA ILE A 222 -5.43 12.47 5.01
C ILE A 222 -6.24 11.57 4.09
N PHE A 223 -7.54 11.47 4.32
CA PHE A 223 -8.45 10.71 3.47
C PHE A 223 -9.31 11.66 2.64
N LYS A 224 -9.58 11.26 1.40
CA LYS A 224 -10.42 12.03 0.49
C LYS A 224 -11.44 11.13 -0.18
N PHE A 225 -12.71 11.48 -0.01
CA PHE A 225 -13.78 10.80 -0.72
C PHE A 225 -13.66 11.05 -2.22
N ALA A 226 -13.48 9.98 -3.00
CA ALA A 226 -13.36 10.04 -4.46
C ALA A 226 -14.70 9.80 -5.17
N GLY A 227 -15.68 9.20 -4.49
CA GLY A 227 -17.03 9.00 -5.01
C GLY A 227 -17.63 7.65 -4.64
N PHE A 228 -18.90 7.49 -5.04
CA PHE A 228 -19.59 6.21 -4.98
C PHE A 228 -19.33 5.41 -6.27
N GLU A 229 -19.08 4.11 -6.12
CA GLU A 229 -18.83 3.20 -7.22
C GLU A 229 -19.33 1.79 -6.85
N SER A 230 -20.13 1.18 -7.72
CA SER A 230 -20.45 -0.25 -7.62
C SER A 230 -19.28 -1.03 -8.21
N PHE A 231 -18.64 -1.88 -7.41
CA PHE A 231 -17.44 -2.58 -7.85
C PHE A 231 -17.74 -3.76 -8.78
N GLY A 232 -18.96 -4.30 -8.75
CA GLY A 232 -19.35 -5.47 -9.54
C GLY A 232 -18.70 -6.78 -9.10
N MET A 233 -17.90 -6.76 -8.02
CA MET A 233 -17.20 -7.87 -7.38
C MET A 233 -16.88 -7.48 -5.92
N THR A 234 -16.32 -8.40 -5.13
CA THR A 234 -15.78 -8.05 -3.81
C THR A 234 -14.70 -6.97 -3.95
N ALA A 235 -14.65 -6.02 -3.01
CA ALA A 235 -13.61 -4.98 -2.97
C ALA A 235 -12.19 -5.57 -3.00
N ALA A 236 -11.98 -6.74 -2.41
CA ALA A 236 -10.70 -7.43 -2.38
C ALA A 236 -10.24 -7.89 -3.78
N ASP A 237 -11.16 -8.17 -4.71
CA ASP A 237 -10.86 -8.64 -6.07
C ASP A 237 -10.56 -7.50 -7.05
N VAL A 238 -10.75 -6.24 -6.65
CA VAL A 238 -10.39 -5.09 -7.48
C VAL A 238 -8.88 -4.82 -7.36
N VAL A 239 -8.08 -5.51 -8.18
CA VAL A 239 -6.59 -5.54 -8.11
C VAL A 239 -5.87 -4.29 -8.65
N ALA A 240 -6.60 -3.21 -8.93
CA ALA A 240 -6.00 -1.96 -9.40
C ALA A 240 -5.04 -1.39 -8.34
N SER A 241 -3.79 -1.14 -8.75
CA SER A 241 -2.70 -0.62 -7.90
C SER A 241 -2.60 0.90 -8.02
N ASP A 242 -3.68 1.59 -7.65
CA ASP A 242 -3.87 3.03 -7.80
C ASP A 242 -3.72 3.82 -6.50
N GLY A 243 -3.30 3.16 -5.42
CA GLY A 243 -3.13 3.76 -4.10
C GLY A 243 -4.45 4.11 -3.41
N ARG A 244 -5.60 3.60 -3.88
CA ARG A 244 -6.92 3.91 -3.31
C ARG A 244 -7.43 2.84 -2.34
N ILE A 245 -8.32 3.25 -1.45
CA ILE A 245 -9.08 2.36 -0.55
C ILE A 245 -10.47 2.11 -1.13
N ARG A 246 -10.90 0.85 -1.14
CA ARG A 246 -12.23 0.42 -1.63
C ARG A 246 -13.07 -0.09 -0.48
N ILE A 247 -14.20 0.53 -0.24
CA ILE A 247 -15.01 0.29 0.95
C ILE A 247 -16.36 -0.25 0.50
N GLN A 248 -16.62 -1.52 0.76
CA GLN A 248 -17.87 -2.18 0.39
C GLN A 248 -18.73 -2.44 1.62
N PHE A 249 -19.90 -1.81 1.69
CA PHE A 249 -20.81 -1.91 2.83
C PHE A 249 -21.62 -3.21 2.89
N HIS A 250 -21.33 -4.16 2.01
CA HIS A 250 -22.10 -5.40 1.87
C HIS A 250 -21.25 -6.56 1.37
N ASP A 251 -21.71 -7.78 1.64
CA ASP A 251 -21.13 -9.00 1.13
C ASP A 251 -22.08 -9.67 0.13
N SER A 252 -22.31 -9.02 -1.00
CA SER A 252 -23.16 -9.58 -2.07
C SER A 252 -22.45 -10.67 -2.87
N TYR A 253 -21.13 -10.80 -2.69
CA TYR A 253 -20.26 -11.65 -3.49
C TYR A 253 -19.73 -12.86 -2.71
N GLY A 254 -20.10 -13.00 -1.43
CA GLY A 254 -19.80 -14.18 -0.60
C GLY A 254 -18.34 -14.25 -0.17
N GLU A 255 -17.69 -13.10 0.09
CA GLU A 255 -16.34 -13.00 0.62
C GLU A 255 -16.26 -13.45 2.09
N ILE A 256 -17.31 -13.16 2.87
CA ILE A 256 -17.39 -13.48 4.29
C ILE A 256 -18.17 -14.79 4.45
N THR A 257 -17.42 -15.88 4.61
CA THR A 257 -18.00 -17.22 4.78
C THR A 257 -18.32 -17.59 6.22
N SER A 258 -17.74 -16.86 7.18
CA SER A 258 -17.89 -17.12 8.61
C SER A 258 -19.07 -16.35 9.20
N ALA A 259 -19.96 -17.07 9.89
CA ALA A 259 -21.16 -16.49 10.52
C ALA A 259 -20.86 -15.48 11.65
N THR A 260 -19.61 -15.38 12.10
CA THR A 260 -19.21 -14.48 13.20
C THR A 260 -18.25 -13.38 12.77
N THR A 261 -17.96 -13.26 11.48
CA THR A 261 -17.10 -12.19 10.95
C THR A 261 -17.98 -11.03 10.51
N LEU A 262 -17.71 -9.82 11.02
CA LEU A 262 -18.52 -8.63 10.73
C LEU A 262 -17.96 -7.80 9.58
N GLY A 263 -16.65 -7.88 9.35
CA GLY A 263 -15.97 -7.19 8.29
C GLY A 263 -14.68 -7.90 7.93
N ARG A 264 -14.12 -7.50 6.79
CA ARG A 264 -12.81 -7.93 6.34
C ARG A 264 -12.06 -6.78 5.71
N GLY A 265 -11.02 -6.30 6.37
CA GLY A 265 -10.04 -5.35 5.86
C GLY A 265 -8.82 -6.04 5.26
N GLY A 266 -8.18 -5.40 4.28
CA GLY A 266 -6.98 -5.92 3.66
C GLY A 266 -6.31 -4.92 2.74
N ARG A 267 -5.20 -5.34 2.15
CA ARG A 267 -4.40 -4.48 1.27
C ARG A 267 -3.55 -5.28 0.30
N GLY A 268 -3.24 -4.66 -0.83
CA GLY A 268 -2.19 -5.10 -1.74
C GLY A 268 -0.92 -4.28 -1.52
N TYR A 269 0.24 -4.90 -1.70
CA TYR A 269 1.53 -4.24 -1.61
C TYR A 269 2.52 -4.78 -2.65
N THR A 270 3.62 -4.08 -2.85
CA THR A 270 4.75 -4.54 -3.66
C THR A 270 5.99 -4.71 -2.79
N TYR A 271 6.75 -5.77 -3.06
CA TYR A 271 8.00 -6.09 -2.40
C TYR A 271 9.10 -6.33 -3.45
N SER A 272 10.36 -6.26 -3.03
CA SER A 272 11.50 -6.48 -3.93
C SER A 272 12.60 -7.27 -3.25
N GLY A 273 13.16 -8.25 -3.96
CA GLY A 273 14.36 -8.97 -3.49
C GLY A 273 15.60 -8.08 -3.34
N ALA A 274 15.61 -6.88 -3.94
CA ALA A 274 16.65 -5.88 -3.66
C ALA A 274 16.51 -5.29 -2.25
N TRP A 275 15.32 -5.32 -1.67
CA TRP A 275 14.97 -4.77 -0.36
C TRP A 275 14.34 -5.87 0.50
N PRO A 276 15.10 -6.91 0.89
CA PRO A 276 14.55 -8.14 1.48
C PRO A 276 13.93 -7.96 2.88
N ASN A 277 14.18 -6.83 3.54
CA ASN A 277 13.59 -6.50 4.84
C ASN A 277 12.45 -5.48 4.72
N GLY A 278 11.94 -5.25 3.52
CA GLY A 278 11.13 -4.07 3.18
C GLY A 278 12.01 -2.89 2.77
N GLY A 279 11.37 -1.80 2.38
CA GLY A 279 12.00 -0.53 2.06
C GLY A 279 11.29 0.25 0.96
N LEU A 280 10.50 -0.41 0.12
CA LEU A 280 9.70 0.26 -0.92
C LEU A 280 8.64 1.20 -0.34
N GLY A 281 8.17 0.93 0.88
CA GLY A 281 7.28 1.76 1.68
C GLY A 281 8.02 2.71 2.62
N ALA A 282 9.30 2.99 2.39
CA ALA A 282 10.13 3.83 3.27
C ALA A 282 10.42 3.20 4.65
N LYS A 283 11.20 3.93 5.45
CA LYS A 283 11.57 3.57 6.82
C LYS A 283 11.03 4.60 7.79
N VAL A 284 10.33 4.14 8.82
CA VAL A 284 9.89 4.96 9.95
C VAL A 284 10.66 4.53 11.19
N GLY A 285 11.49 5.42 11.73
CA GLY A 285 12.39 5.09 12.83
C GLY A 285 13.27 3.87 12.52
N THR A 286 12.98 2.74 13.15
CA THR A 286 13.71 1.46 12.95
C THR A 286 13.02 0.49 12.01
N ASN A 287 11.78 0.76 11.61
CA ASN A 287 10.94 -0.17 10.86
C ASN A 287 10.99 0.14 9.37
N GLU A 288 11.26 -0.88 8.55
CA GLU A 288 11.15 -0.80 7.08
C GLU A 288 9.78 -1.32 6.65
N PHE A 289 9.20 -0.68 5.63
CA PHE A 289 7.90 -1.04 5.10
C PHE A 289 7.99 -1.34 3.61
N ASP A 290 7.10 -2.19 3.12
CA ASP A 290 6.79 -2.32 1.69
C ASP A 290 5.75 -1.30 1.24
N LEU A 291 5.62 -1.09 -0.07
CA LEU A 291 4.70 -0.10 -0.61
C LEU A 291 3.29 -0.67 -0.69
N THR A 292 2.34 -0.12 0.07
CA THR A 292 0.91 -0.43 -0.11
C THR A 292 0.42 0.18 -1.42
N THR A 293 -0.15 -0.64 -2.29
CA THR A 293 -0.64 -0.22 -3.63
C THR A 293 -2.16 -0.11 -3.70
N ARG A 294 -2.89 -0.70 -2.75
CA ARG A 294 -4.35 -0.59 -2.63
C ARG A 294 -4.80 -1.01 -1.23
N GLY A 295 -5.91 -0.45 -0.76
CA GLY A 295 -6.62 -0.90 0.43
C GLY A 295 -8.03 -1.39 0.08
N TYR A 296 -8.58 -2.28 0.86
CA TYR A 296 -9.97 -2.70 0.71
C TYR A 296 -10.60 -3.11 2.04
N LEU A 297 -11.91 -2.95 2.16
CA LEU A 297 -12.69 -3.60 3.20
C LEU A 297 -14.09 -3.97 2.71
N THR A 298 -14.63 -5.05 3.25
CA THR A 298 -15.98 -5.56 2.97
C THR A 298 -16.71 -5.81 4.28
N LEU A 299 -18.00 -5.47 4.37
CA LEU A 299 -18.83 -5.68 5.57
C LEU A 299 -19.89 -6.76 5.38
N GLU A 300 -20.15 -7.55 6.43
CA GLU A 300 -21.24 -8.51 6.47
C GLU A 300 -22.58 -7.78 6.73
N HIS A 301 -23.14 -7.15 5.70
CA HIS A 301 -24.37 -6.37 5.79
C HIS A 301 -25.58 -7.09 6.40
N THR A 302 -25.61 -8.43 6.44
CA THR A 302 -26.71 -9.18 7.04
C THR A 302 -26.56 -9.36 8.56
N ALA A 303 -25.39 -9.05 9.13
CA ALA A 303 -25.14 -9.13 10.55
C ALA A 303 -26.04 -8.15 11.33
N ALA A 304 -26.71 -8.68 12.37
CA ALA A 304 -27.63 -7.88 13.18
C ALA A 304 -26.91 -6.78 13.97
N SER A 305 -25.67 -7.03 14.41
CA SER A 305 -24.83 -6.04 15.11
C SER A 305 -24.58 -4.78 14.27
N LEU A 306 -24.46 -4.91 12.94
CA LEU A 306 -24.23 -3.78 12.03
C LEU A 306 -25.47 -2.92 11.75
N SER A 307 -26.65 -3.32 12.24
CA SER A 307 -27.86 -2.47 12.19
C SER A 307 -27.80 -1.27 13.16
N ASN A 308 -26.86 -1.27 14.11
CA ASN A 308 -26.56 -0.15 14.98
C ASN A 308 -25.46 0.72 14.36
N PRO A 309 -25.71 2.01 14.06
CA PRO A 309 -24.70 2.90 13.48
C PRO A 309 -23.39 2.99 14.28
N VAL A 310 -23.46 2.89 15.61
CA VAL A 310 -22.26 2.98 16.47
C VAL A 310 -21.42 1.70 16.40
N SER A 311 -22.07 0.54 16.30
CA SER A 311 -21.38 -0.74 16.08
C SER A 311 -20.80 -0.83 14.68
N LEU A 312 -21.51 -0.30 13.67
CA LEU A 312 -21.00 -0.16 12.32
C LEU A 312 -19.74 0.71 12.28
N GLU A 313 -19.75 1.85 12.99
CA GLU A 313 -18.58 2.73 13.14
C GLU A 313 -17.38 2.03 13.78
N GLU A 314 -17.61 1.25 14.85
CA GLU A 314 -16.58 0.45 15.52
C GLU A 314 -15.93 -0.56 14.55
N VAL A 315 -16.74 -1.34 13.83
CA VAL A 315 -16.23 -2.33 12.87
C VAL A 315 -15.49 -1.65 11.71
N LEU A 316 -16.03 -0.56 11.15
CA LEU A 316 -15.33 0.20 10.11
C LEU A 316 -13.96 0.69 10.58
N CYS A 317 -13.87 1.21 11.81
CA CYS A 317 -12.61 1.69 12.37
C CYS A 317 -11.59 0.55 12.53
N HIS A 318 -12.03 -0.63 12.99
CA HIS A 318 -11.23 -1.84 13.09
C HIS A 318 -10.70 -2.30 11.72
N GLU A 319 -11.57 -2.46 10.73
CA GLU A 319 -11.15 -2.94 9.40
C GLU A 319 -10.22 -1.96 8.69
N LEU A 320 -10.42 -0.65 8.89
CA LEU A 320 -9.48 0.37 8.43
C LEU A 320 -8.10 0.22 9.08
N GLY A 321 -8.02 -0.19 10.34
CA GLY A 321 -6.74 -0.51 10.97
C GLY A 321 -5.98 -1.59 10.21
N HIS A 322 -6.65 -2.65 9.73
CA HIS A 322 -6.04 -3.67 8.87
C HIS A 322 -5.59 -3.12 7.51
N VAL A 323 -6.36 -2.22 6.90
CA VAL A 323 -5.96 -1.49 5.68
C VAL A 323 -4.69 -0.68 5.93
N LEU A 324 -4.54 -0.13 7.13
CA LEU A 324 -3.41 0.68 7.60
C LEU A 324 -2.29 -0.14 8.26
N SER A 325 -2.26 -1.46 8.04
CA SER A 325 -1.19 -2.36 8.49
C SER A 325 -1.15 -2.70 9.97
N LEU A 326 -2.21 -2.42 10.72
CA LEU A 326 -2.39 -2.95 12.07
C LEU A 326 -2.89 -4.40 12.03
N GLY A 327 -2.37 -5.22 12.94
CA GLY A 327 -2.95 -6.52 13.27
C GLY A 327 -3.90 -6.42 14.46
N HIS A 328 -4.46 -7.56 14.87
CA HIS A 328 -5.20 -7.60 16.13
C HIS A 328 -4.29 -7.28 17.33
N SER A 329 -4.83 -6.58 18.32
CA SER A 329 -4.14 -6.32 19.59
C SER A 329 -3.99 -7.57 20.45
N SER A 330 -5.01 -8.44 20.40
CA SER A 330 -5.04 -9.76 21.01
C SER A 330 -6.12 -10.57 20.30
N GLU A 331 -5.93 -11.89 20.24
CA GLU A 331 -6.94 -12.88 19.82
C GLU A 331 -7.40 -13.76 20.99
N THR A 332 -6.99 -13.41 22.22
CA THR A 332 -7.33 -14.17 23.42
C THR A 332 -8.68 -13.72 23.96
N PHE A 333 -9.61 -14.67 24.06
CA PHE A 333 -10.89 -14.41 24.68
C PHE A 333 -10.75 -14.05 26.15
N GLY A 334 -11.44 -12.98 26.56
CA GLY A 334 -11.37 -12.51 27.93
C GLY A 334 -9.98 -12.01 28.31
N GLU A 335 -9.24 -11.46 27.33
CA GLU A 335 -7.92 -10.86 27.51
C GLU A 335 -7.83 -10.10 28.84
N SER A 336 -6.83 -10.47 29.63
CA SER A 336 -6.63 -9.97 30.98
C SER A 336 -5.96 -8.60 31.00
N ASP A 337 -5.17 -8.29 29.96
CA ASP A 337 -4.61 -6.96 29.75
C ASP A 337 -5.69 -6.03 29.20
N SER A 338 -6.17 -5.11 30.03
CA SER A 338 -7.19 -4.15 29.63
C SER A 338 -6.77 -3.25 28.47
N VAL A 339 -5.48 -2.99 28.26
CA VAL A 339 -5.03 -2.15 27.14
C VAL A 339 -5.19 -2.89 25.82
N LEU A 340 -4.87 -4.18 25.78
CA LEU A 340 -5.06 -5.02 24.60
C LEU A 340 -6.54 -5.30 24.34
N LYS A 341 -7.28 -5.64 25.40
CA LYS A 341 -8.70 -5.95 25.32
C LYS A 341 -9.55 -4.78 24.85
N GLU A 342 -9.28 -3.58 25.35
CA GLU A 342 -10.08 -2.39 25.05
C GLU A 342 -9.59 -1.65 23.79
N ALA A 343 -8.65 -2.22 23.04
CA ALA A 343 -8.14 -1.62 21.81
C ALA A 343 -9.18 -1.72 20.68
N GLN A 344 -9.24 -0.73 19.81
CA GLN A 344 -10.08 -0.78 18.61
C GLN A 344 -9.72 -1.98 17.73
N MET A 345 -8.45 -2.38 17.75
CA MET A 345 -7.94 -3.57 17.05
C MET A 345 -8.10 -4.89 17.82
N TYR A 346 -8.83 -4.94 18.93
CA TYR A 346 -9.17 -6.23 19.55
C TYR A 346 -10.10 -7.03 18.62
N TYR A 347 -9.86 -8.33 18.49
CA TYR A 347 -10.52 -9.17 17.47
C TYR A 347 -12.05 -9.31 17.63
N LEU A 348 -12.59 -8.97 18.81
CA LEU A 348 -14.04 -8.95 19.05
C LEU A 348 -14.54 -7.51 19.16
N ILE A 349 -15.69 -7.27 18.54
CA ILE A 349 -16.46 -6.06 18.77
C ILE A 349 -16.86 -5.94 20.25
N HIS A 350 -16.76 -4.74 20.80
CA HIS A 350 -17.14 -4.46 22.18
C HIS A 350 -18.65 -4.26 22.29
N GLY A 351 -19.25 -3.52 21.35
CA GLY A 351 -20.68 -3.26 21.34
C GLY A 351 -21.18 -2.44 22.52
N ASP A 352 -20.29 -1.69 23.19
CA ASP A 352 -20.58 -0.89 24.37
C ASP A 352 -20.92 0.58 24.05
N GLY A 353 -21.00 0.92 22.77
CA GLY A 353 -21.35 2.25 22.28
C GLY A 353 -20.15 3.18 22.11
N ARG A 354 -18.92 2.66 22.09
CA ARG A 354 -17.70 3.45 21.90
C ARG A 354 -17.53 4.08 20.51
N GLY A 355 -18.06 3.45 19.45
CA GLY A 355 -17.82 3.89 18.07
C GLY A 355 -16.35 3.76 17.68
N ALA A 356 -15.81 4.73 16.95
CA ALA A 356 -14.41 4.77 16.52
C ALA A 356 -13.48 5.33 17.61
N ALA A 357 -13.41 4.67 18.77
CA ALA A 357 -12.62 5.13 19.90
C ALA A 357 -11.28 4.39 20.00
N LEU A 358 -10.21 5.06 19.59
CA LEU A 358 -8.84 4.54 19.70
C LEU A 358 -8.30 4.63 21.13
N ASN A 359 -7.57 3.61 21.57
CA ASN A 359 -6.87 3.60 22.86
C ASN A 359 -5.34 3.70 22.69
N SER A 360 -4.58 3.63 23.78
CA SER A 360 -3.11 3.77 23.76
C SER A 360 -2.36 2.69 22.98
N TRP A 361 -2.93 1.49 22.83
CA TRP A 361 -2.37 0.46 21.96
C TRP A 361 -2.53 0.87 20.50
N ASP A 362 -3.73 1.28 20.10
CA ASP A 362 -4.00 1.69 18.71
C ASP A 362 -3.15 2.89 18.31
N THR A 363 -3.16 3.95 19.13
CA THR A 363 -2.42 5.18 18.84
C THR A 363 -0.91 4.99 18.89
N GLY A 364 -0.41 4.18 19.82
CA GLY A 364 1.02 3.88 19.94
C GLY A 364 1.55 3.07 18.77
N ASN A 365 0.79 2.10 18.26
CA ASN A 365 1.22 1.27 17.13
C ASN A 365 1.09 2.00 15.79
N ILE A 366 -0.01 2.73 15.56
CA ILE A 366 -0.21 3.43 14.28
C ILE A 366 0.82 4.54 14.04
N ASP A 367 1.28 5.22 15.10
CA ASP A 367 2.33 6.25 15.01
C ASP A 367 3.69 5.66 14.55
N THR A 368 3.94 4.37 14.78
CA THR A 368 5.14 3.69 14.25
C THR A 368 5.08 3.39 12.75
N ILE A 369 3.91 3.58 12.13
CA ILE A 369 3.64 3.32 10.70
C ILE A 369 3.40 4.65 9.96
N TYR A 370 2.58 5.53 10.54
CA TYR A 370 2.17 6.82 9.99
C TYR A 370 2.42 7.96 10.99
N PRO A 371 3.69 8.26 11.30
CA PRO A 371 4.05 9.29 12.25
C PRO A 371 3.65 10.67 11.73
N THR A 372 3.46 11.61 12.66
CA THR A 372 3.34 13.04 12.33
C THR A 372 4.67 13.65 11.86
N ASN A 373 5.81 13.09 12.31
CA ASN A 373 7.12 13.30 11.69
C ASN A 373 7.29 12.33 10.52
N THR A 374 6.72 12.69 9.37
CA THR A 374 6.68 11.84 8.18
C THR A 374 8.08 11.56 7.65
N PRO A 375 8.32 10.39 7.06
CA PRO A 375 9.53 10.18 6.27
C PRO A 375 9.70 11.23 5.17
N PRO A 376 10.94 11.62 4.84
CA PRO A 376 11.21 12.48 3.72
C PRO A 376 10.84 11.76 2.40
N TYR A 377 10.75 12.52 1.32
CA TYR A 377 10.39 11.99 0.00
C TYR A 377 11.23 12.60 -1.13
N GLY A 378 11.13 11.97 -2.30
CA GLY A 378 11.75 12.41 -3.55
C GLY A 378 11.06 11.76 -4.74
N TYR A 379 11.57 12.04 -5.94
CA TYR A 379 10.98 11.59 -7.20
C TYR A 379 12.03 10.98 -8.09
N ASP A 380 11.65 9.93 -8.81
CA ASP A 380 12.51 9.25 -9.78
C ASP A 380 13.09 10.23 -10.78
N ARG A 381 14.34 9.99 -11.16
CA ARG A 381 15.11 10.85 -12.07
C ARG A 381 15.72 10.03 -13.21
N ILE A 382 15.96 10.71 -14.33
CA ILE A 382 16.64 10.12 -15.48
C ILE A 382 17.94 10.86 -15.82
N ILE A 383 18.86 10.16 -16.46
CA ILE A 383 20.10 10.70 -17.03
C ILE A 383 20.15 10.31 -18.51
N GLU A 384 20.29 11.31 -19.36
CA GLU A 384 20.64 11.14 -20.78
C GLU A 384 22.16 11.26 -20.90
N ALA A 385 22.84 10.12 -20.92
CA ALA A 385 24.29 10.11 -20.74
C ALA A 385 25.02 10.41 -22.05
N VAL A 386 25.83 11.46 -22.05
CA VAL A 386 26.82 11.76 -23.09
C VAL A 386 28.06 10.87 -22.88
N THR A 387 28.52 10.22 -23.94
CA THR A 387 29.56 9.18 -23.90
C THR A 387 30.65 9.47 -24.92
N LYS A 388 31.93 9.20 -24.57
CA LYS A 388 33.09 9.50 -25.42
C LYS A 388 34.20 8.47 -25.30
N TYR A 389 35.14 8.47 -26.25
CA TYR A 389 36.28 7.54 -26.25
C TYR A 389 37.37 7.96 -25.24
N ALA A 390 37.86 7.01 -24.43
CA ALA A 390 39.01 7.20 -23.54
C ALA A 390 40.31 7.45 -24.35
N PRO A 391 41.25 8.32 -23.89
CA PRO A 391 41.61 8.53 -22.48
C PRO A 391 41.39 9.97 -21.95
N GLN A 392 40.33 10.67 -22.33
CA GLN A 392 40.11 12.08 -21.97
C GLN A 392 39.10 12.26 -20.80
N HIS A 393 39.36 11.75 -19.60
CA HIS A 393 38.52 12.00 -18.40
C HIS A 393 39.03 13.25 -17.67
N PRO A 394 38.21 14.29 -17.43
CA PRO A 394 36.84 14.20 -16.93
C PRO A 394 35.79 14.91 -17.81
N PHE A 395 34.51 14.60 -17.59
CA PHE A 395 33.43 15.48 -18.02
C PHE A 395 33.51 16.80 -17.24
N ALA A 396 33.17 17.93 -17.85
CA ALA A 396 33.06 19.18 -17.11
C ALA A 396 31.97 19.04 -16.03
N SER A 397 32.08 19.84 -14.96
CA SER A 397 31.00 20.00 -13.98
C SER A 397 29.69 20.29 -14.70
N GLY A 398 28.66 19.45 -14.53
CA GLY A 398 27.34 19.65 -15.15
C GLY A 398 26.85 18.54 -16.08
N ALA A 399 27.71 17.69 -16.64
CA ALA A 399 27.29 16.62 -17.56
C ALA A 399 27.08 15.27 -16.86
N ASN A 400 26.15 14.47 -17.39
CA ASN A 400 25.77 13.14 -16.89
C ASN A 400 25.44 13.10 -15.39
N GLN A 401 24.84 14.18 -14.90
CA GLN A 401 24.47 14.32 -13.50
C GLN A 401 23.00 14.68 -13.39
N VAL A 402 22.42 14.39 -12.24
CA VAL A 402 21.05 14.70 -11.92
C VAL A 402 20.91 15.00 -10.43
N ASN A 403 20.12 16.01 -10.07
CA ASN A 403 19.88 16.36 -8.68
C ASN A 403 18.65 15.65 -8.13
N VAL A 404 18.84 14.73 -7.20
CA VAL A 404 17.72 14.07 -6.54
C VAL A 404 17.26 14.93 -5.36
N HIS A 405 16.35 15.85 -5.66
CA HIS A 405 15.77 16.74 -4.66
C HIS A 405 15.10 15.94 -3.54
N ALA A 406 15.48 16.27 -2.30
CA ALA A 406 14.87 15.75 -1.09
C ALA A 406 13.85 16.75 -0.57
N TYR A 407 12.71 16.24 -0.14
CA TYR A 407 11.61 17.01 0.43
C TYR A 407 11.22 16.42 1.77
N ASP A 408 10.74 17.28 2.66
CA ASP A 408 10.33 16.94 4.01
C ASP A 408 9.23 17.92 4.45
N LEU A 409 8.11 17.41 4.96
CA LEU A 409 6.96 18.26 5.32
C LEU A 409 7.22 19.07 6.60
N GLN A 410 8.11 18.58 7.46
CA GLN A 410 8.50 19.20 8.71
C GLN A 410 9.61 20.24 8.49
N GLY A 411 10.24 20.24 7.31
CA GLY A 411 11.31 21.16 6.92
C GLY A 411 12.65 20.77 7.52
N GLU A 412 12.81 19.51 7.91
CA GLU A 412 14.04 18.98 8.48
C GLU A 412 15.17 18.92 7.45
N ALA A 413 16.41 18.93 7.94
CA ALA A 413 17.57 18.88 7.07
C ALA A 413 17.73 17.48 6.48
N THR A 414 17.32 17.31 5.23
CA THR A 414 17.37 16.02 4.55
C THR A 414 18.62 15.86 3.69
N ALA A 415 19.23 14.68 3.73
CA ALA A 415 20.32 14.30 2.83
C ALA A 415 19.90 13.14 1.93
N GLY A 416 20.16 13.24 0.62
CA GLY A 416 20.13 12.07 -0.25
C GLY A 416 21.29 11.15 0.07
N LEU A 417 21.05 9.85 0.17
CA LEU A 417 22.05 8.79 0.37
C LEU A 417 21.93 7.77 -0.75
N LEU A 418 23.01 7.62 -1.52
CA LEU A 418 23.10 6.61 -2.55
C LEU A 418 23.10 5.22 -1.92
N SER A 419 22.15 4.38 -2.32
CA SER A 419 21.98 3.02 -1.83
C SER A 419 23.05 2.07 -2.39
N GLU A 420 23.31 0.98 -1.66
CA GLU A 420 24.20 -0.11 -2.07
C GLU A 420 23.61 -0.94 -3.23
N ASN A 421 22.30 -0.89 -3.44
CA ASN A 421 21.58 -1.70 -4.44
C ASN A 421 21.68 -1.12 -5.87
N GLN A 422 22.88 -1.08 -6.44
CA GLN A 422 23.12 -0.46 -7.76
C GLN A 422 23.23 -1.49 -8.88
N TYR A 423 22.72 -1.13 -10.07
CA TYR A 423 23.06 -1.83 -11.31
C TYR A 423 23.86 -0.90 -12.21
N VAL A 424 25.16 -1.14 -12.23
CA VAL A 424 26.17 -0.33 -12.93
C VAL A 424 26.45 -0.84 -14.35
N GLY A 425 25.42 -1.32 -15.06
CA GLY A 425 25.56 -1.70 -16.47
C GLY A 425 26.15 -0.55 -17.28
N ASN A 426 27.22 -0.80 -18.04
CA ASN A 426 27.85 0.17 -18.95
C ASN A 426 28.44 1.45 -18.31
N GLY A 427 28.64 1.50 -16.99
CA GLY A 427 29.26 2.65 -16.32
C GLY A 427 29.32 2.53 -14.80
N GLY A 428 29.26 3.66 -14.08
CA GLY A 428 29.25 3.69 -12.62
C GLY A 428 28.60 4.95 -12.06
N PHE A 429 27.91 4.84 -10.94
CA PHE A 429 27.27 5.96 -10.25
C PHE A 429 28.13 6.43 -9.08
N VAL A 430 28.24 7.75 -8.91
CA VAL A 430 28.89 8.39 -7.78
C VAL A 430 28.01 9.53 -7.30
N GLN A 431 27.82 9.61 -5.98
CA GLN A 431 27.16 10.74 -5.35
C GLN A 431 28.19 11.79 -4.95
N ASN A 432 27.93 13.06 -5.27
CA ASN A 432 28.77 14.18 -4.84
C ASN A 432 27.89 15.18 -4.09
N ASN A 433 28.31 15.58 -2.88
CA ASN A 433 27.60 16.54 -2.01
C ASN A 433 26.08 16.32 -1.90
N GLY A 434 25.64 15.39 -1.04
CA GLY A 434 24.22 15.21 -0.74
C GLY A 434 23.46 14.70 -1.97
N SER A 435 22.69 15.54 -2.65
CA SER A 435 21.66 15.11 -3.60
C SER A 435 22.08 14.91 -5.07
N VAL A 436 23.31 15.26 -5.48
CA VAL A 436 23.70 15.15 -6.90
C VAL A 436 24.31 13.78 -7.21
N ILE A 437 23.70 13.09 -8.17
CA ILE A 437 24.14 11.79 -8.68
C ILE A 437 24.82 11.96 -10.02
N PHE A 438 26.04 11.46 -10.14
CA PHE A 438 26.84 11.46 -11.36
C PHE A 438 26.91 10.05 -11.93
N PHE A 439 26.76 9.94 -13.24
CA PHE A 439 27.01 8.71 -13.98
C PHE A 439 28.27 8.86 -14.84
N THR A 440 29.21 7.93 -14.70
CA THR A 440 30.39 7.83 -15.56
C THR A 440 30.22 6.64 -16.51
N PRO A 441 30.02 6.87 -17.82
CA PRO A 441 29.99 5.81 -18.81
C PRO A 441 31.31 5.01 -18.82
N GLY A 442 31.23 3.69 -18.98
CA GLY A 442 32.38 2.79 -19.05
C GLY A 442 33.11 2.82 -20.40
N GLY A 443 32.57 3.55 -21.38
CA GLY A 443 33.13 3.69 -22.72
C GLY A 443 32.32 4.65 -23.58
N ALA A 444 32.67 4.69 -24.88
CA ALA A 444 31.88 5.38 -25.89
C ALA A 444 30.81 4.44 -26.44
N TYR A 445 29.56 4.87 -26.42
CA TYR A 445 28.44 4.12 -26.94
C TYR A 445 27.85 4.87 -28.15
N SER A 446 27.24 4.13 -29.07
CA SER A 446 26.44 4.73 -30.14
C SER A 446 25.13 5.27 -29.58
N ASP A 447 24.55 6.25 -30.27
CA ASP A 447 23.24 6.81 -29.92
C ASP A 447 22.19 5.70 -29.75
N ALA A 448 21.60 5.64 -28.57
CA ALA A 448 20.62 4.63 -28.21
C ALA A 448 19.69 5.14 -27.10
N GLN A 449 18.39 4.91 -27.26
CA GLN A 449 17.35 5.24 -26.30
C GLN A 449 16.73 3.93 -25.77
N ALA A 450 16.63 3.81 -24.44
CA ALA A 450 15.91 2.73 -23.80
C ALA A 450 14.40 2.91 -24.02
N SER A 451 13.65 1.81 -24.09
CA SER A 451 12.19 1.87 -24.04
C SER A 451 11.73 2.46 -22.69
N PRO A 452 10.55 3.12 -22.61
CA PRO A 452 10.01 3.62 -21.34
C PRO A 452 10.04 2.55 -20.25
N GLY A 453 10.44 2.93 -19.03
CA GLY A 453 10.64 2.00 -17.91
C GLY A 453 11.88 1.09 -18.00
N SER A 454 12.62 1.09 -19.11
CA SER A 454 13.90 0.38 -19.24
C SER A 454 15.09 1.29 -18.92
N TYR A 455 16.28 0.70 -18.79
CA TYR A 455 17.49 1.43 -18.43
C TYR A 455 18.76 0.75 -18.98
N TYR A 456 19.81 1.53 -19.20
CA TYR A 456 21.17 1.03 -19.45
C TYR A 456 21.98 0.88 -18.16
N GLY A 457 21.66 1.68 -17.15
CA GLY A 457 22.18 1.62 -15.78
C GLY A 457 21.14 2.20 -14.82
N ARG A 458 21.14 1.74 -13.56
CA ARG A 458 20.26 2.28 -12.51
C ARG A 458 20.94 2.30 -11.15
N CYS A 459 20.58 3.28 -10.33
CA CYS A 459 20.87 3.27 -8.91
C CYS A 459 19.65 3.76 -8.13
N PHE A 460 19.68 3.57 -6.81
CA PHE A 460 18.63 4.06 -5.92
C PHE A 460 19.24 5.03 -4.92
N VAL A 461 18.48 6.08 -4.60
CA VAL A 461 18.83 7.07 -3.57
C VAL A 461 17.71 7.08 -2.53
N ARG A 462 18.05 7.13 -1.24
CA ARG A 462 17.07 7.35 -0.18
C ARG A 462 17.33 8.68 0.49
N MET A 463 16.29 9.42 0.78
CA MET A 463 16.38 10.66 1.55
C MET A 463 16.36 10.30 3.03
N ASP A 464 17.26 10.88 3.81
CA ASP A 464 17.45 10.60 5.23
C ASP A 464 17.39 11.92 6.01
N ASP A 465 16.47 12.00 6.98
CA ASP A 465 16.29 13.15 7.88
C ASP A 465 16.99 12.93 9.25
N GLY A 466 17.67 11.80 9.43
CA GLY A 466 18.32 11.35 10.66
C GLY A 466 17.46 10.43 11.55
N VAL A 467 16.16 10.29 11.25
CA VAL A 467 15.19 9.47 12.00
C VAL A 467 14.49 8.48 11.08
N ASN A 468 13.98 8.96 9.96
CA ASN A 468 13.24 8.26 8.93
C ASN A 468 14.02 8.25 7.61
N MET A 469 13.65 7.35 6.69
CA MET A 469 14.20 7.35 5.34
C MET A 469 13.11 7.18 4.30
N SER A 470 13.22 7.88 3.18
CA SER A 470 12.26 7.80 2.08
C SER A 470 12.15 6.40 1.48
N SER A 471 11.10 6.18 0.69
CA SER A 471 11.11 5.12 -0.32
C SER A 471 12.29 5.35 -1.29
N PRO A 472 12.94 4.28 -1.81
CA PRO A 472 14.01 4.40 -2.78
C PRO A 472 13.56 5.18 -4.02
N VAL A 473 14.23 6.29 -4.28
CA VAL A 473 14.12 7.05 -5.51
C VAL A 473 15.03 6.42 -6.55
N GLU A 474 14.48 6.04 -7.70
CA GLU A 474 15.27 5.45 -8.78
C GLU A 474 15.91 6.53 -9.65
N VAL A 475 17.20 6.36 -9.95
CA VAL A 475 17.90 7.14 -10.98
C VAL A 475 18.29 6.20 -12.10
N ARG A 476 17.74 6.43 -13.31
CA ARG A 476 17.97 5.59 -14.50
C ARG A 476 18.78 6.32 -15.56
N VAL A 477 19.71 5.61 -16.18
CA VAL A 477 20.32 6.04 -17.45
C VAL A 477 19.45 5.52 -18.58
N VAL A 478 18.75 6.42 -19.26
CA VAL A 478 17.75 6.06 -20.28
C VAL A 478 18.27 6.21 -21.70
N SER A 479 19.38 6.91 -21.90
CA SER A 479 20.01 7.02 -23.22
C SER A 479 21.51 7.13 -23.14
N PHE A 480 22.15 6.68 -24.22
CA PHE A 480 23.53 7.01 -24.53
C PHE A 480 23.57 7.88 -25.77
N ASN A 481 24.35 8.95 -25.69
CA ASN A 481 24.54 9.92 -26.75
C ASN A 481 26.03 10.04 -27.01
N LYS A 482 26.47 9.81 -28.24
CA LYS A 482 27.87 9.83 -28.60
C LYS A 482 28.36 11.27 -28.75
N ASP A 483 29.47 11.61 -28.10
CA ASP A 483 30.18 12.88 -28.22
C ASP A 483 31.61 12.58 -28.66
N SER A 484 31.87 12.68 -29.96
CA SER A 484 33.17 12.36 -30.55
C SER A 484 34.19 13.48 -30.38
N ASN A 485 33.76 14.73 -30.29
CA ASN A 485 34.64 15.90 -30.25
C ASN A 485 34.90 16.39 -28.81
N GLY A 486 34.18 15.87 -27.82
CA GLY A 486 34.32 16.15 -26.40
C GLY A 486 33.71 17.47 -25.96
N ASP A 487 32.75 18.03 -26.71
CA ASP A 487 32.15 19.33 -26.45
C ASP A 487 30.86 19.30 -25.62
N LEU A 488 30.48 18.11 -25.12
CA LEU A 488 29.29 17.80 -24.31
C LEU A 488 27.95 17.85 -25.07
N LEU A 489 27.97 18.00 -26.40
CA LEU A 489 26.79 17.83 -27.23
C LEU A 489 26.81 16.46 -27.94
N PRO A 490 25.66 15.81 -28.12
CA PRO A 490 25.58 14.62 -28.96
C PRO A 490 25.94 14.93 -30.42
N ASP A 491 26.73 14.06 -31.05
CA ASP A 491 27.15 14.16 -32.46
C ASP A 491 25.94 14.33 -33.39
N SER A 492 24.89 13.53 -33.17
CA SER A 492 23.67 13.54 -34.00
C SER A 492 22.86 14.83 -33.85
N TRP A 493 22.71 15.32 -32.62
CA TRP A 493 22.00 16.57 -32.35
C TRP A 493 22.77 17.77 -32.90
N ALA A 494 24.07 17.87 -32.60
CA ALA A 494 24.94 18.92 -33.11
C ALA A 494 24.99 18.95 -34.64
N SER A 495 25.05 17.78 -35.29
CA SER A 495 24.99 17.67 -36.75
C SER A 495 23.65 18.07 -37.35
N THR A 496 22.53 17.86 -36.64
CA THR A 496 21.19 18.20 -37.13
C THR A 496 21.02 19.71 -37.24
N TYR A 497 21.48 20.44 -36.22
CA TYR A 497 21.38 21.90 -36.15
C TYR A 497 22.61 22.63 -36.66
N SER A 498 23.67 21.90 -37.04
CA SER A 498 24.96 22.47 -37.46
C SER A 498 25.57 23.41 -36.42
N VAL A 499 25.38 23.08 -35.13
CA VAL A 499 25.95 23.81 -33.99
C VAL A 499 27.13 23.04 -33.39
N SER A 500 27.93 23.72 -32.58
CA SER A 500 29.06 23.11 -31.84
C SER A 500 29.26 23.86 -30.54
N GLY A 501 29.89 23.23 -29.55
CA GLY A 501 30.18 23.84 -28.26
C GLY A 501 28.94 23.97 -27.37
N ALA A 502 28.88 23.16 -26.31
CA ALA A 502 27.80 23.16 -25.33
C ALA A 502 27.50 24.53 -24.71
N ALA A 503 28.53 25.36 -24.48
CA ALA A 503 28.41 26.64 -23.78
C ALA A 503 28.09 27.83 -24.70
N TYR A 504 27.92 27.63 -26.01
CA TYR A 504 27.56 28.70 -26.94
C TYR A 504 26.05 28.86 -27.01
N ASP A 505 25.61 30.09 -27.24
CA ASP A 505 24.21 30.47 -27.51
C ASP A 505 24.15 30.87 -28.99
N SER A 506 23.69 29.95 -29.84
CA SER A 506 23.90 30.03 -31.28
C SER A 506 22.89 30.94 -31.98
N ASP A 507 21.72 31.17 -31.38
CA ASP A 507 20.67 32.04 -31.90
C ASP A 507 20.44 33.32 -31.07
N GLY A 508 21.08 33.44 -29.91
CA GLY A 508 21.12 34.64 -29.08
C GLY A 508 19.93 34.80 -28.15
N ASP A 509 19.22 33.71 -27.82
CA ASP A 509 18.03 33.73 -26.97
C ASP A 509 18.34 33.70 -25.46
N GLY A 510 19.61 33.50 -25.11
CA GLY A 510 20.11 33.45 -23.75
C GLY A 510 20.20 32.04 -23.15
N LEU A 511 19.84 30.99 -23.89
CA LEU A 511 20.11 29.60 -23.56
C LEU A 511 21.38 29.12 -24.27
N THR A 512 22.14 28.28 -23.59
CA THR A 512 23.27 27.59 -24.22
C THR A 512 22.77 26.40 -25.02
N ASN A 513 23.50 26.02 -26.07
CA ASN A 513 23.23 24.83 -26.89
C ASN A 513 23.02 23.57 -26.04
N TYR A 514 23.70 23.46 -24.89
CA TYR A 514 23.51 22.35 -23.96
C TYR A 514 22.16 22.39 -23.23
N GLU A 515 21.75 23.56 -22.75
CA GLU A 515 20.43 23.75 -22.14
C GLU A 515 19.32 23.50 -23.16
N GLU A 516 19.50 23.94 -24.38
CA GLU A 516 18.56 23.69 -25.48
C GLU A 516 18.49 22.21 -25.86
N TRP A 517 19.63 21.51 -25.92
CA TRP A 517 19.63 20.06 -26.12
C TRP A 517 18.83 19.35 -25.02
N LEU A 518 19.08 19.68 -23.75
CA LEU A 518 18.34 19.10 -22.64
C LEU A 518 16.85 19.39 -22.76
N LEU A 519 16.47 20.63 -23.10
CA LEU A 519 15.08 21.08 -23.20
C LEU A 519 14.38 20.69 -24.52
N GLU A 520 15.07 20.01 -25.43
CA GLU A 520 14.58 19.65 -26.77
C GLU A 520 14.18 20.87 -27.62
N LEU A 521 14.92 21.98 -27.47
CA LEU A 521 14.75 23.22 -28.24
C LEU A 521 15.61 23.23 -29.51
N ASP A 522 15.37 24.23 -30.36
CA ASP A 522 16.07 24.38 -31.64
C ASP A 522 17.10 25.51 -31.50
N PRO A 523 18.40 25.19 -31.41
CA PRO A 523 19.48 26.15 -31.12
C PRO A 523 19.79 27.10 -32.27
N THR A 524 18.99 27.07 -33.33
CA THR A 524 19.10 27.97 -34.48
C THR A 524 17.91 28.92 -34.58
N ASN A 525 16.97 28.84 -33.65
CA ASN A 525 15.73 29.56 -33.66
C ASN A 525 15.40 30.12 -32.27
N ALA A 526 15.74 31.40 -32.08
CA ALA A 526 15.50 32.12 -30.82
C ALA A 526 14.02 32.26 -30.41
N GLN A 527 13.09 31.74 -31.20
CA GLN A 527 11.67 31.64 -30.85
C GLN A 527 11.29 30.25 -30.32
N SER A 528 12.17 29.26 -30.43
CA SER A 528 12.00 27.91 -29.90
C SER A 528 11.99 27.99 -28.38
N ARG A 529 10.86 27.67 -27.77
CA ARG A 529 10.67 27.79 -26.33
C ARG A 529 9.66 26.77 -25.86
N LEU A 530 9.70 26.47 -24.57
CA LEU A 530 8.67 25.69 -23.93
C LEU A 530 7.29 26.33 -24.15
N GLU A 531 6.41 25.64 -24.85
CA GLU A 531 5.04 26.11 -25.07
C GLU A 531 4.22 25.95 -23.79
N VAL A 532 3.71 27.07 -23.28
CA VAL A 532 2.82 27.12 -22.13
C VAL A 532 1.50 27.74 -22.55
N ALA A 533 0.40 27.07 -22.24
CA ALA A 533 -0.96 27.49 -22.56
C ALA A 533 -1.81 27.60 -21.29
N LEU A 534 -2.52 28.72 -21.15
CA LEU A 534 -3.49 28.94 -20.09
C LEU A 534 -4.91 28.82 -20.67
N SER A 535 -5.77 28.02 -20.04
CA SER A 535 -7.16 27.84 -20.43
C SER A 535 -8.07 27.93 -19.20
N GLY A 536 -8.62 29.13 -18.96
CA GLY A 536 -9.37 29.38 -17.72
C GLY A 536 -8.44 29.32 -16.50
N PRO A 537 -8.78 28.58 -15.44
CA PRO A 537 -7.89 28.34 -14.31
C PRO A 537 -6.75 27.36 -14.65
N SER A 538 -6.76 26.68 -15.79
CA SER A 538 -5.83 25.57 -16.01
C SER A 538 -4.56 26.00 -16.76
N LEU A 539 -3.39 25.72 -16.20
CA LEU A 539 -2.06 25.89 -16.81
C LEU A 539 -1.63 24.61 -17.49
N SER A 540 -1.12 24.68 -18.71
CA SER A 540 -0.63 23.51 -19.43
C SER A 540 0.66 23.75 -20.20
N TRP A 541 1.51 22.74 -20.32
CA TRP A 541 2.78 22.80 -21.05
C TRP A 541 3.14 21.45 -21.66
N THR A 542 4.03 21.48 -22.64
CA THR A 542 4.63 20.27 -23.22
C THR A 542 5.73 19.75 -22.30
N ALA A 543 5.53 18.59 -21.68
CA ALA A 543 6.51 17.97 -20.79
C ALA A 543 7.28 16.85 -21.52
N LYS A 544 8.60 16.80 -21.30
CA LYS A 544 9.44 15.67 -21.70
C LYS A 544 9.12 14.47 -20.79
N PRO A 545 9.05 13.23 -21.32
CA PRO A 545 8.70 12.05 -20.53
C PRO A 545 9.72 11.77 -19.43
N GLU A 546 9.27 11.22 -18.31
CA GLU A 546 10.12 10.82 -17.17
C GLU A 546 10.93 11.98 -16.53
N GLU A 547 10.65 13.22 -16.94
CA GLU A 547 11.25 14.44 -16.38
C GLU A 547 10.35 15.06 -15.31
N LEU A 548 11.00 15.74 -14.36
CA LEU A 548 10.36 16.31 -13.19
C LEU A 548 10.22 17.82 -13.33
N TYR A 549 9.02 18.33 -13.09
CA TYR A 549 8.70 19.75 -13.22
C TYR A 549 8.13 20.31 -11.93
N GLN A 550 8.67 21.43 -11.48
CA GLN A 550 8.13 22.21 -10.37
C GLN A 550 7.36 23.41 -10.92
N ILE A 551 6.12 23.58 -10.47
CA ILE A 551 5.37 24.82 -10.68
C ILE A 551 5.75 25.77 -9.56
N GLN A 552 6.05 27.01 -9.92
CA GLN A 552 6.33 28.04 -8.94
C GLN A 552 5.47 29.25 -9.20
N SER A 553 5.08 29.94 -8.14
CA SER A 553 4.25 31.13 -8.20
C SER A 553 4.83 32.30 -7.42
N THR A 554 4.39 33.50 -7.77
CA THR A 554 4.63 34.71 -6.97
C THR A 554 3.47 35.69 -7.11
N THR A 555 3.21 36.48 -6.07
CA THR A 555 2.17 37.51 -6.12
C THR A 555 2.63 38.78 -6.84
N ASN A 556 3.94 38.97 -7.00
CA ASN A 556 4.51 40.05 -7.80
C ASN A 556 5.92 39.68 -8.30
N LEU A 557 6.30 40.19 -9.46
CA LEU A 557 7.61 39.90 -10.08
C LEU A 557 8.80 40.58 -9.38
N LEU A 558 8.58 41.39 -8.34
CA LEU A 558 9.65 41.99 -7.53
C LEU A 558 10.12 41.03 -6.42
N ASN A 559 9.28 40.06 -6.06
CA ASN A 559 9.60 38.98 -5.14
C ASN A 559 10.08 37.75 -5.91
N GLY A 560 10.83 36.87 -5.24
CA GLY A 560 11.16 35.55 -5.77
C GLY A 560 9.92 34.69 -6.02
N PHE A 561 10.11 33.63 -6.81
CA PHE A 561 9.11 32.57 -6.98
C PHE A 561 9.24 31.55 -5.85
N SER A 562 8.12 30.99 -5.41
CA SER A 562 8.03 29.89 -4.45
C SER A 562 7.30 28.71 -5.07
N ASP A 563 7.61 27.50 -4.63
CA ASP A 563 6.97 26.27 -5.11
C ASP A 563 5.45 26.29 -4.85
N GLU A 564 4.67 25.91 -5.86
CA GLU A 564 3.22 25.75 -5.79
C GLU A 564 2.90 24.25 -5.79
N GLY A 565 2.83 23.67 -4.59
CA GLY A 565 2.59 22.25 -4.40
C GLY A 565 3.78 21.36 -4.78
N ASN A 566 3.51 20.05 -4.84
CA ASN A 566 4.50 19.04 -5.15
C ASN A 566 4.96 19.08 -6.62
N PRO A 567 6.21 18.67 -6.93
CA PRO A 567 6.65 18.44 -8.29
C PRO A 567 5.76 17.43 -9.04
N ALA A 568 5.66 17.60 -10.35
CA ALA A 568 4.97 16.70 -11.25
C ALA A 568 5.97 15.95 -12.15
N LEU A 569 6.02 14.62 -12.01
CA LEU A 569 6.77 13.73 -12.92
C LEU A 569 5.96 13.54 -14.21
N ALA A 570 6.56 13.51 -15.40
CA ALA A 570 5.84 13.29 -16.65
C ALA A 570 5.67 11.79 -16.98
N ASP A 571 4.45 11.37 -17.34
CA ASP A 571 4.04 9.96 -17.37
C ASP A 571 4.10 9.30 -18.76
N SER A 572 4.15 10.09 -19.85
CA SER A 572 4.06 9.55 -21.24
C SER A 572 4.92 10.30 -22.27
N ILE A 573 5.06 9.72 -23.48
CA ILE A 573 5.89 10.24 -24.59
C ILE A 573 5.36 11.60 -25.09
N SER A 574 5.87 12.70 -24.52
CA SER A 574 5.49 14.08 -24.72
C SER A 574 4.02 14.33 -24.40
N GLU A 575 3.76 14.88 -23.21
CA GLU A 575 2.39 15.11 -22.76
C GLU A 575 2.09 16.56 -22.41
N LYS A 576 0.83 16.92 -22.63
CA LYS A 576 0.27 18.18 -22.17
C LYS A 576 -0.16 18.00 -20.71
N ARG A 577 0.68 18.45 -19.76
CA ARG A 577 0.28 18.52 -18.35
C ARG A 577 -0.74 19.63 -18.14
N THR A 578 -1.66 19.47 -17.19
CA THR A 578 -2.65 20.50 -16.85
C THR A 578 -2.77 20.63 -15.33
N VAL A 579 -2.62 21.83 -14.78
CA VAL A 579 -2.78 22.11 -13.34
C VAL A 579 -3.75 23.26 -13.12
N GLU A 580 -4.67 23.07 -12.18
CA GLU A 580 -5.62 24.11 -11.77
C GLU A 580 -4.91 25.18 -10.93
N LEU A 581 -4.98 26.42 -11.39
CA LEU A 581 -4.40 27.57 -10.74
C LEU A 581 -5.41 28.23 -9.80
N GLY A 582 -4.88 28.78 -8.70
CA GLY A 582 -5.67 29.54 -7.74
C GLY A 582 -5.86 31.02 -8.13
N THR A 583 -5.69 31.90 -7.16
CA THR A 583 -5.80 33.37 -7.29
C THR A 583 -4.88 33.97 -8.36
N GLN A 584 -5.08 35.26 -8.69
CA GLN A 584 -4.19 36.03 -9.57
C GLN A 584 -2.75 36.07 -9.01
N LYS A 585 -1.88 35.21 -9.56
CA LYS A 585 -0.43 35.16 -9.31
C LYS A 585 0.29 35.10 -10.67
N PHE A 586 1.60 35.34 -10.65
CA PHE A 586 2.49 34.99 -11.76
C PHE A 586 2.98 33.56 -11.55
N TYR A 587 3.03 32.77 -12.61
CA TYR A 587 3.46 31.37 -12.55
C TYR A 587 4.63 31.13 -13.51
N ARG A 588 5.53 30.23 -13.13
CA ARG A 588 6.56 29.67 -14.02
C ARG A 588 6.67 28.17 -13.80
N ILE A 589 7.15 27.48 -14.83
CA ILE A 589 7.43 26.04 -14.79
C ILE A 589 8.94 25.90 -14.84
N GLN A 590 9.50 25.17 -13.88
CA GLN A 590 10.91 24.86 -13.79
C GLN A 590 11.09 23.35 -13.97
N ARG A 591 11.87 22.93 -14.96
CA ARG A 591 12.38 21.55 -14.98
C ARG A 591 13.44 21.42 -13.89
N LEU A 592 13.29 20.42 -13.04
CA LEU A 592 14.27 20.07 -12.04
C LEU A 592 15.30 19.17 -12.73
N ASN A 593 16.55 19.63 -12.81
CA ASN A 593 17.68 18.86 -13.35
C ASN A 593 18.52 18.32 -12.21
#